data_AF-E0NWB7-F1
#
_entry.id   AF-E0NWB7-F1
#
_cell.length_a   1.000
_cell.length_b   1.000
_cell.length_c   1.000
_cell.angle_alpha   90.00
_cell.angle_beta   90.00
_cell.angle_gamma   90.00
#
_symmetry.space_group_name_H-M   'P 1'
#
loop_
_entity.id
_entity.type
_entity.pdbx_description
1 polymer ?
#
loop_
_entity_poly.entity_id
_entity_poly.type
_entity_poly.pdbx_seq_one_letter_code
_entity_poly.pdbx_strand_id
1 'polypeptide(L)' 'MRLVEENGRYYIHGFYNVGEEEFIADYFIHYGDAVQTVEPLALRDVIRTRLHTLTVHYKEIA' A
#
# COMPACT_ATOMS: atom_id res chain seq x y z
N MET A 1 -1.34 4.41 10.55
CA MET A 1 -0.01 4.36 9.90
C MET A 1 0.82 5.57 10.33
N ARG A 2 2.12 5.42 10.53
CA ARG A 2 3.07 6.48 10.90
C ARG A 2 4.36 6.30 10.11
N LEU A 3 4.83 7.35 9.46
CA LEU A 3 6.17 7.41 8.87
C LEU A 3 7.18 7.69 9.98
N VAL A 4 8.22 6.87 10.09
CA VAL A 4 9.32 7.03 11.03
C VAL A 4 10.66 6.93 10.30
N GLU A 5 11.68 7.56 10.86
CA GLU A 5 13.06 7.43 10.41
C GLU A 5 13.85 6.59 11.43
N GLU A 6 14.48 5.52 10.97
CA GLU A 6 15.32 4.65 11.78
C GLU A 6 16.62 4.36 11.02
N ASN A 7 17.77 4.75 11.59
CA ASN A 7 19.10 4.53 11.00
C ASN A 7 19.24 5.02 9.55
N GLY A 8 18.66 6.18 9.23
CA GLY A 8 18.68 6.78 7.88
C GLY A 8 17.79 6.06 6.85
N ARG A 9 16.90 5.17 7.31
CA ARG A 9 15.86 4.55 6.50
C ARG A 9 14.49 4.98 6.97
N TYR A 10 13.56 5.08 6.02
CA TYR A 10 12.18 5.44 6.30
C TYR A 10 11.29 4.20 6.33
N TYR A 11 10.46 4.12 7.36
CA TYR A 11 9.52 3.03 7.59
C TYR A 11 8.11 3.57 7.81
N ILE A 12 7.12 2.86 7.29
CA ILE A 12 5.72 3.12 7.62
C ILE A 12 5.27 2.01 8.58
N HIS A 13 5.08 2.35 9.85
CA HIS A 13 4.53 1.42 10.84
C HIS A 13 3.04 1.63 11.06
N GLY A 14 2.34 0.55 11.34
CA GLY A 14 0.94 0.59 11.73
C GLY A 14 0.42 -0.81 12.03
N PHE A 15 -0.87 -0.88 12.34
CA PHE A 15 -1.57 -2.13 12.53
C PHE A 15 -2.20 -2.57 11.21
N TYR A 16 -2.16 -3.87 10.95
CA TYR A 16 -2.87 -4.50 9.85
C TYR A 16 -4.11 -5.17 10.42
N ASN A 17 -5.18 -4.38 10.60
CA ASN A 17 -6.42 -4.86 11.20
C ASN A 17 -7.38 -5.40 10.13
N VAL A 18 -8.16 -6.41 10.52
CA VAL A 18 -9.21 -6.97 9.66
C VAL A 18 -10.24 -5.89 9.31
N GLY A 19 -10.51 -5.72 8.03
CA GLY A 19 -11.44 -4.72 7.49
C GLY A 19 -10.78 -3.39 7.11
N GLU A 20 -9.50 -3.19 7.41
CA GLU A 20 -8.75 -1.97 7.03
C GLU A 20 -7.83 -2.19 5.82
N GLU A 21 -7.85 -3.36 5.19
CA GLU A 21 -6.86 -3.77 4.20
C GLU A 21 -6.82 -2.82 3.00
N GLU A 22 -7.98 -2.42 2.46
CA GLU A 22 -8.05 -1.47 1.34
C GLU A 22 -7.55 -0.08 1.72
N PHE A 23 -7.91 0.41 2.91
CA PHE A 23 -7.43 1.71 3.42
C PHE A 23 -5.90 1.72 3.54
N ILE A 24 -5.33 0.65 4.11
CA ILE A 24 -3.88 0.52 4.25
C ILE A 24 -3.24 0.42 2.86
N ALA A 25 -3.81 -0.34 1.94
CA ALA A 25 -3.29 -0.43 0.58
C ALA A 25 -3.28 0.92 -0.15
N ASP A 26 -4.37 1.67 -0.10
CA ASP A 26 -4.46 3.01 -0.70
C ASP A 26 -3.43 3.98 -0.06
N TYR A 27 -3.19 3.86 1.25
CA TYR A 27 -2.15 4.63 1.94
C TYR A 27 -0.74 4.33 1.41
N PHE A 28 -0.40 3.06 1.15
CA PHE A 28 0.90 2.71 0.57
C PHE A 28 1.00 3.12 -0.90
N ILE A 29 -0.07 2.96 -1.69
CA ILE A 29 -0.12 3.34 -3.11
C ILE A 29 0.19 4.83 -3.29
N HIS A 30 -0.22 5.69 -2.35
CA HIS A 30 0.09 7.12 -2.37
C HIS A 30 1.59 7.43 -2.50
N TYR A 31 2.47 6.58 -1.92
CA TYR A 31 3.91 6.75 -2.00
C TYR A 31 4.53 6.17 -3.28
N GLY A 32 3.75 5.48 -4.11
CA GLY A 32 4.20 4.98 -5.40
C GLY A 32 5.44 4.09 -5.32
N ASP A 33 6.41 4.37 -6.20
CA ASP A 33 7.66 3.62 -6.34
C ASP A 33 8.68 3.91 -5.22
N ALA A 34 8.42 4.89 -4.34
CA ALA A 34 9.23 5.11 -3.14
C ALA A 34 9.09 3.94 -2.13
N VAL A 35 8.02 3.15 -2.23
CA VAL A 35 7.83 1.94 -1.42
C VAL A 35 8.69 0.81 -1.97
N GLN A 36 9.82 0.53 -1.30
CA GLN A 36 10.76 -0.50 -1.74
C GLN A 36 10.39 -1.92 -1.26
N THR A 37 9.78 -2.03 -0.07
CA THR A 37 9.41 -3.30 0.55
C THR A 37 8.10 -3.15 1.33
N VAL A 38 7.28 -4.21 1.34
CA VAL A 38 6.01 -4.25 2.08
C VAL A 38 5.91 -5.56 2.86
N GLU A 39 5.59 -5.43 4.14
CA GLU A 39 5.26 -6.54 5.03
C GLU A 39 3.95 -6.24 5.79
N PRO A 40 3.12 -7.26 6.07
CA PRO A 40 3.29 -8.67 5.70
C PRO A 40 3.03 -8.93 4.20
N LEU A 41 3.41 -10.12 3.71
CA LEU A 41 3.20 -10.54 2.32
C LEU A 41 1.74 -10.36 1.85
N ALA A 42 0.78 -10.63 2.74
CA ALA A 42 -0.64 -10.45 2.45
C ALA A 42 -0.99 -9.00 2.07
N LEU A 43 -0.40 -7.99 2.74
CA LEU A 43 -0.63 -6.59 2.42
C LEU A 43 -0.12 -6.25 1.00
N ARG A 44 1.01 -6.83 0.59
CA ARG A 44 1.52 -6.69 -0.78
C ARG A 44 0.53 -7.22 -1.82
N ASP A 45 -0.12 -8.33 -1.53
CA ASP A 45 -1.13 -8.92 -2.43
C ASP A 45 -2.40 -8.05 -2.52
N VAL A 46 -2.80 -7.41 -1.41
CA VAL A 46 -3.90 -6.42 -1.40
C VAL A 46 -3.54 -5.20 -2.26
N ILE A 47 -2.34 -4.63 -2.08
CA ILE A 47 -1.87 -3.49 -2.89
C ILE A 47 -1.86 -3.82 -4.38
N ARG A 48 -1.34 -5.00 -4.76
CA ARG A 48 -1.32 -5.44 -6.16
C ARG A 48 -2.73 -5.56 -6.75
N THR A 49 -3.64 -6.16 -5.99
CA THR A 49 -5.05 -6.32 -6.41
C THR A 49 -5.70 -4.95 -6.60
N ARG A 50 -5.51 -4.05 -5.64
CA ARG A 50 -6.05 -2.69 -5.68
C ARG A 50 -5.55 -1.89 -6.88
N LEU A 51 -4.25 -1.91 -7.16
CA LEU A 51 -3.65 -1.27 -8.34
C LEU A 51 -4.20 -1.83 -9.65
N HIS A 52 -4.37 -3.16 -9.73
CA HIS A 52 -4.96 -3.80 -10.90
C HIS A 52 -6.41 -3.34 -11.12
N THR A 53 -7.25 -3.38 -10.08
CA THR A 53 -8.65 -2.93 -10.15
C THR A 53 -8.76 -1.47 -10.58
N LEU A 54 -7.95 -0.57 -10.00
CA LEU A 54 -7.92 0.84 -10.39
C LEU A 54 -7.51 0.99 -11.85
N THR A 55 -6.48 0.26 -12.29
CA THR A 55 -6.02 0.29 -13.68
C THR A 55 -7.12 -0.17 -14.66
N VAL A 56 -7.85 -1.22 -14.33
CA VAL A 56 -8.97 -1.72 -15.14
C VAL A 56 -10.10 -0.68 -15.18
N HIS A 57 -10.52 -0.17 -14.03
CA HIS A 57 -11.59 0.82 -13.92
C HIS A 57 -11.33 2.05 -14.80
N TYR A 58 -10.13 2.63 -14.72
CA TYR A 58 -9.77 3.81 -15.53
C TYR A 58 -9.55 3.49 -17.00
N LYS A 59 -9.30 2.24 -17.39
CA LYS A 59 -9.29 1.82 -18.80
C LYS A 59 -10.69 1.65 -19.38
N GLU A 60 -11.65 1.23 -18.57
CA GLU A 60 -13.03 0.98 -19.00
C GLU A 60 -13.88 2.26 -19.03
N ILE A 61 -13.49 3.27 -18.24
CA ILE A 61 -14.13 4.61 -18.23
C ILE A 61 -13.51 5.54 -19.29
N ALA A 62 -12.37 5.18 -19.88
CA ALA A 62 -11.68 5.93 -20.92
C ALA A 62 -12.26 5.71 -22.33
#